data_AF-A0A8J3UPP0-F1
#
_entry.id   AF-A0A8J3UPP0-F1
#
_cell.length_a   1.000
_cell.length_b   1.000
_cell.length_c   1.000
_cell.angle_alpha   90.00
_cell.angle_beta   90.00
_cell.angle_gamma   90.00
#
_symmetry.space_group_name_H-M   'P 1'
#
loop_
_entity.id
_entity.type
_entity.pdbx_description
1 polymer ?
#
loop_
_entity_poly.entity_id
_entity_poly.type
_entity_poly.pdbx_seq_one_letter_code
_entity_poly.pdbx_strand_id
1 'polypeptide(L)'
;MPDLPISVPPATDPAALVTGLPPMWLRDNCPCAACRDPRSGQKLFQITDLPDALAIGTAAARQVHGADAVEVIWSPDGHRSLYAVEWLTARPGDPAQGDHRNEAGKQLWEAADLGALPEADWSAYLSADRERARVLEAVQRLGFALLRSVPAEEGQVLAVARSFGFVRETNYGELFDVRVEPAPDNLAFSSLAITPHTDNPYRDPVPTIQILHCLRNAAEGGDSGLVDGFRAAALLREQDPEAFAVLTSTPVPFGYRDARAELTAHRPLIDLDPTGRIREVRFNNRSMGTLRLPARELEAFYAAYRTFAELLLRPELQLTFRLEPGDCLIFDNTRLLHARTAFEQSGARHLQGAYADLDGLASTLAVLRRTAVLDELAELFNGPGSADYLGEVVTVAEHMLQAGALAEAAGAPAHLVAAALLHDVGHFAGPISGDELMAGTDNRHSHTGADLLARWFGPEVTEPVRLHVAAKRYLCAVEPGYRARLSEASEYTLQVQGGPMDEQQAAAFAALPGAADAVAVRRWDDEAKEADASTPDFEHFRPLLASLLRR
;
A
#
# COMPACT_ATOMS: atom_id res chain seq x y z
N MET A 1 4.47 -32.14 8.44
CA MET A 1 4.67 -32.34 9.90
C MET A 1 3.60 -31.52 10.60
N PRO A 2 2.92 -32.02 11.64
CA PRO A 2 1.84 -31.25 12.27
C PRO A 2 2.43 -30.14 13.14
N ASP A 3 1.84 -28.96 13.01
CA ASP A 3 2.14 -27.74 13.77
C ASP A 3 1.91 -27.95 15.27
N LEU A 4 2.96 -27.75 16.06
CA LEU A 4 2.85 -27.51 17.48
C LEU A 4 2.73 -25.98 17.69
N PRO A 5 1.75 -25.49 18.46
CA PRO A 5 1.65 -24.07 18.77
C PRO A 5 2.79 -23.71 19.71
N ILE A 6 3.77 -22.95 19.21
CA ILE A 6 4.81 -22.36 20.05
C ILE A 6 4.12 -21.26 20.88
N SER A 7 3.89 -21.57 22.15
CA SER A 7 3.60 -20.60 23.20
C SER A 7 4.75 -19.57 23.23
N VAL A 8 4.43 -18.30 22.96
CA VAL A 8 5.38 -17.20 23.09
C VAL A 8 5.50 -16.86 24.59
N PRO A 9 6.68 -17.02 25.23
CA PRO A 9 6.87 -16.61 26.61
C PRO A 9 6.91 -15.06 26.72
N PRO A 10 6.48 -14.47 27.85
CA PRO A 10 6.49 -13.03 28.03
C PRO A 10 7.92 -12.52 28.28
N ALA A 11 8.23 -11.34 27.70
CA ALA A 11 9.46 -10.56 27.85
C ALA A 11 10.77 -11.33 27.57
N THR A 12 10.95 -11.77 26.33
CA THR A 12 12.28 -12.11 25.79
C THR A 12 13.18 -10.88 25.84
N ASP A 13 14.37 -10.99 26.43
CA ASP A 13 15.46 -10.02 26.26
C ASP A 13 15.55 -9.63 24.77
N PRO A 14 15.30 -8.36 24.38
CA PRO A 14 15.34 -7.96 22.98
C PRO A 14 16.69 -8.27 22.33
N ALA A 15 17.79 -8.26 23.09
CA ALA A 15 19.11 -8.61 22.57
C ALA A 15 19.19 -10.08 22.11
N ALA A 16 18.35 -10.98 22.65
CA ALA A 16 18.29 -12.37 22.20
C ALA A 16 17.70 -12.51 20.78
N LEU A 17 16.90 -11.55 20.31
CA LEU A 17 16.27 -11.61 18.97
C LEU A 17 17.29 -11.69 17.85
N VAL A 18 18.42 -10.99 17.97
CA VAL A 18 19.48 -11.01 16.95
C VAL A 18 20.36 -12.26 16.99
N THR A 19 20.40 -12.96 18.14
CA THR A 19 21.26 -14.15 18.30
C THR A 19 20.75 -15.36 17.52
N GLY A 20 19.45 -15.41 17.21
CA GLY A 20 18.85 -16.46 16.37
C GLY A 20 18.94 -16.20 14.87
N LEU A 21 19.51 -15.07 14.44
CA LEU A 21 19.55 -14.63 13.06
C LEU A 21 20.97 -14.67 12.48
N PRO A 22 21.16 -14.95 11.18
CA PRO A 22 22.49 -14.96 10.57
C PRO A 22 23.17 -13.58 10.63
N PRO A 23 24.41 -13.46 11.18
CA PRO A 23 25.14 -12.19 11.26
C PRO A 23 25.24 -11.46 9.91
N MET A 24 25.56 -12.19 8.85
CA MET A 24 25.68 -11.65 7.49
C MET A 24 24.37 -11.00 7.03
N TRP A 25 23.23 -11.65 7.28
CA TRP A 25 21.92 -11.13 6.89
C TRP A 25 21.57 -9.85 7.64
N LEU A 26 21.81 -9.81 8.95
CA LEU A 26 21.57 -8.61 9.76
C LEU A 26 22.42 -7.44 9.25
N ARG A 27 23.73 -7.63 9.09
CA ARG A 27 24.67 -6.57 8.65
C ARG A 27 24.40 -6.08 7.23
N ASP A 28 24.06 -6.99 6.32
CA ASP A 28 23.65 -6.67 4.95
C ASP A 28 22.34 -5.86 4.91
N ASN A 29 21.54 -5.93 5.98
CA ASN A 29 20.30 -5.17 6.16
C ASN A 29 20.41 -4.03 7.17
N CYS A 30 21.62 -3.58 7.51
CA CYS A 30 21.80 -2.42 8.39
C CYS A 30 21.02 -1.20 7.86
N PRO A 31 20.15 -0.56 8.67
CA PRO A 31 19.33 0.56 8.22
C PRO A 31 20.04 1.92 8.31
N CYS A 32 21.29 1.97 8.76
CA CYS A 32 21.98 3.23 9.01
C CYS A 32 22.32 3.99 7.70
N ALA A 33 22.49 5.31 7.81
CA ALA A 33 22.80 6.19 6.68
C ALA A 33 24.15 5.91 5.98
N ALA A 34 25.05 5.14 6.62
CA ALA A 34 26.29 4.69 5.99
C ALA A 34 26.09 3.43 5.12
N CYS A 35 25.05 2.65 5.40
CA CYS A 35 24.73 1.41 4.70
C CYS A 35 23.62 1.60 3.67
N ARG A 36 22.73 2.56 3.89
CA ARG A 36 21.63 2.90 2.98
C ARG A 36 21.56 4.40 2.76
N ASP A 37 21.37 4.80 1.52
CA ASP A 37 21.15 6.21 1.16
C ASP A 37 19.85 6.71 1.82
N PRO A 38 19.88 7.76 2.66
CA PRO A 38 18.70 8.22 3.38
C PRO A 38 17.55 8.69 2.49
N ARG A 39 17.82 9.02 1.20
CA ARG A 39 16.81 9.52 0.27
C ARG A 39 16.17 8.43 -0.57
N SER A 40 16.92 7.41 -0.96
CA SER A 40 16.46 6.36 -1.88
C SER A 40 16.29 4.99 -1.23
N GLY A 41 16.86 4.78 -0.03
CA GLY A 41 16.89 3.48 0.66
C GLY A 41 17.82 2.45 0.03
N GLN A 42 18.50 2.82 -1.07
CA GLN A 42 19.42 1.94 -1.79
C GLN A 42 20.65 1.62 -0.93
N LYS A 43 21.14 0.38 -1.02
CA LYS A 43 22.37 -0.02 -0.35
C LYS A 43 23.57 0.72 -0.94
N LEU A 44 24.45 1.20 -0.08
CA LEU A 44 25.66 1.95 -0.44
C LEU A 44 26.92 1.08 -0.57
N PHE A 45 26.76 -0.24 -0.43
CA PHE A 45 27.85 -1.21 -0.45
C PHE A 45 27.42 -2.47 -1.21
N GLN A 46 28.40 -3.25 -1.66
CA GLN A 46 28.23 -4.58 -2.23
C GLN A 46 28.42 -5.64 -1.14
N ILE A 47 27.82 -6.82 -1.30
CA ILE A 47 27.95 -7.91 -0.31
C ILE A 47 29.43 -8.28 -0.04
N THR A 48 30.30 -8.14 -1.04
CA THR A 48 31.74 -8.41 -0.96
C THR A 48 32.53 -7.34 -0.20
N ASP A 49 31.92 -6.20 0.11
CA ASP A 49 32.52 -5.17 0.97
C ASP A 49 32.35 -5.55 2.45
N LEU A 50 31.45 -6.48 2.77
CA LEU A 50 31.29 -7.02 4.12
C LEU A 50 32.34 -8.10 4.41
N PRO A 51 32.89 -8.16 5.65
CA PRO A 51 33.80 -9.22 6.04
C PRO A 51 33.17 -10.62 5.94
N ASP A 52 33.87 -11.59 5.35
CA ASP A 52 33.40 -12.98 5.23
C ASP A 52 33.06 -13.63 6.58
N ALA A 53 33.93 -13.41 7.58
CA ALA A 53 33.79 -13.96 8.94
C ALA A 53 33.08 -12.99 9.88
N LEU A 54 31.91 -12.50 9.48
CA LEU A 54 31.16 -11.55 10.28
C LEU A 54 30.50 -12.22 11.50
N ALA A 55 30.68 -11.62 12.68
CA ALA A 55 30.05 -12.05 13.91
C ALA A 55 29.44 -10.87 14.67
N ILE A 56 28.42 -11.17 15.49
CA ILE A 56 27.93 -10.26 16.51
C ILE A 56 29.03 -10.14 17.57
N GLY A 57 29.65 -8.96 17.69
CA GLY A 57 30.59 -8.67 18.76
C GLY A 57 29.86 -8.44 20.07
N THR A 58 28.90 -7.50 20.07
CA THR A 58 27.98 -7.26 21.19
C THR A 58 26.58 -6.95 20.68
N ALA A 59 25.56 -7.34 21.45
CA ALA A 59 24.17 -6.95 21.23
C ALA A 59 23.58 -6.38 22.53
N ALA A 60 22.84 -5.29 22.46
CA ALA A 60 22.21 -4.66 23.61
C ALA A 60 20.82 -4.13 23.26
N ALA A 61 19.84 -4.37 24.13
CA ALA A 61 18.54 -3.73 24.04
C ALA A 61 18.69 -2.21 24.24
N ARG A 62 18.01 -1.44 23.39
CA ARG A 62 17.95 0.02 23.42
C ARG A 62 16.50 0.46 23.32
N GLN A 63 16.24 1.62 23.89
CA GLN A 63 14.98 2.33 23.71
C GLN A 63 15.29 3.56 22.85
N VAL A 64 14.64 3.65 21.70
CA VAL A 64 14.88 4.70 20.71
C VAL A 64 13.52 5.25 20.31
N HIS A 65 13.26 6.50 20.70
CA HIS A 65 11.99 7.19 20.46
C HIS A 65 10.76 6.43 21.00
N GLY A 66 10.90 5.82 22.20
CA GLY A 66 9.84 5.05 22.84
C GLY A 66 9.59 3.66 22.25
N ALA A 67 10.33 3.28 21.20
CA ALA A 67 10.28 1.95 20.60
C ALA A 67 11.47 1.09 21.05
N ASP A 68 11.18 -0.20 21.26
CA ASP A 68 12.22 -1.19 21.51
C ASP A 68 13.08 -1.39 20.27
N ALA A 69 14.40 -1.35 20.46
CA ALA A 69 15.39 -1.57 19.43
C ALA A 69 16.53 -2.45 19.96
N VAL A 70 17.32 -3.01 19.05
CA VAL A 70 18.52 -3.79 19.36
C VAL A 70 19.71 -3.14 18.66
N GLU A 71 20.68 -2.71 19.45
CA GLU A 71 21.97 -2.25 18.96
C GLU A 71 22.90 -3.45 18.82
N VAL A 72 23.56 -3.54 17.66
CA VAL A 72 24.56 -4.58 17.36
C VAL A 72 25.87 -3.90 16.98
N ILE A 73 26.96 -4.31 17.64
CA ILE A 73 28.33 -3.95 17.27
C ILE A 73 28.98 -5.17 16.63
N TRP A 74 29.45 -5.02 15.40
CA TRP A 74 29.96 -6.10 14.57
C TRP A 74 31.46 -6.34 14.76
N SER A 75 31.90 -7.57 14.52
CA SER A 75 33.31 -7.96 14.40
C SER A 75 33.54 -8.60 13.04
N PRO A 76 34.66 -8.31 12.34
CA PRO A 76 35.79 -7.50 12.78
C PRO A 76 35.69 -5.99 12.47
N ASP A 77 34.67 -5.53 11.74
CA ASP A 77 34.63 -4.13 11.23
C ASP A 77 34.23 -3.08 12.29
N GLY A 78 33.76 -3.51 13.48
CA GLY A 78 33.34 -2.59 14.54
C GLY A 78 32.10 -1.78 14.21
N HIS A 79 31.42 -2.07 13.08
CA HIS A 79 30.28 -1.29 12.62
C HIS A 79 29.14 -1.37 13.65
N ARG A 80 28.35 -0.30 13.76
CA ARG A 80 27.22 -0.23 14.68
C ARG A 80 25.91 -0.16 13.90
N SER A 81 25.07 -1.16 14.10
CA SER A 81 23.71 -1.19 13.57
C SER A 81 22.69 -1.03 14.69
N LEU A 82 21.54 -0.44 14.38
CA LEU A 82 20.39 -0.35 15.28
C LEU A 82 19.16 -0.86 14.53
N TYR A 83 18.49 -1.89 15.05
CA TYR A 83 17.32 -2.50 14.44
C TYR A 83 16.10 -2.32 15.34
N ALA A 84 14.96 -1.91 14.77
CA ALA A 84 13.70 -1.92 15.50
C ALA A 84 13.28 -3.37 15.83
N VAL A 85 12.74 -3.61 17.03
CA VAL A 85 12.22 -4.94 17.41
C VAL A 85 11.07 -5.37 16.50
N GLU A 86 10.23 -4.44 16.06
CA GLU A 86 9.17 -4.70 15.07
C GLU A 86 9.75 -5.27 13.77
N TRP A 87 10.84 -4.69 13.26
CA TRP A 87 11.52 -5.19 12.06
C TRP A 87 12.14 -6.57 12.27
N LEU A 88 12.74 -6.81 13.44
CA LEU A 88 13.35 -8.10 13.79
C LEU A 88 12.32 -9.23 13.99
N THR A 89 11.11 -8.89 14.40
CA THR A 89 10.03 -9.84 14.71
C THR A 89 9.04 -10.03 13.55
N ALA A 90 9.20 -9.25 12.47
CA ALA A 90 8.45 -9.41 11.23
C ALA A 90 8.64 -10.83 10.68
N ARG A 91 7.53 -11.53 10.44
CA ARG A 91 7.56 -12.95 10.06
C ARG A 91 7.81 -13.13 8.56
N PRO A 92 8.68 -14.08 8.15
CA PRO A 92 8.80 -14.48 6.75
C PRO A 92 7.45 -14.98 6.23
N GLY A 93 6.97 -14.41 5.12
CA GLY A 93 5.70 -14.81 4.50
C GLY A 93 4.46 -14.18 5.14
N ASP A 94 4.60 -13.14 5.96
CA ASP A 94 3.49 -12.24 6.30
C ASP A 94 2.81 -11.78 4.99
N PRO A 95 1.51 -12.07 4.77
CA PRO A 95 0.79 -11.63 3.58
C PRO A 95 0.84 -10.12 3.37
N ALA A 96 1.05 -9.32 4.42
CA ALA A 96 1.24 -7.88 4.34
C ALA A 96 2.61 -7.46 3.75
N GLN A 97 3.58 -8.37 3.70
CA GLN A 97 4.95 -8.15 3.19
C GLN A 97 5.35 -9.12 2.06
N GLY A 98 4.48 -10.06 1.69
CA GLY A 98 4.72 -11.11 0.70
C GLY A 98 4.42 -10.72 -0.75
N ASP A 99 4.72 -11.61 -1.70
CA ASP A 99 4.37 -11.38 -3.11
C ASP A 99 2.85 -11.50 -3.33
N HIS A 100 2.17 -10.35 -3.45
CA HIS A 100 0.73 -10.26 -3.69
C HIS A 100 0.26 -10.77 -5.07
N ARG A 101 1.15 -11.34 -5.88
CA ARG A 101 0.82 -11.96 -7.17
C ARG A 101 0.49 -13.45 -7.06
N ASN A 102 0.95 -14.14 -6.03
CA ASN A 102 0.62 -15.56 -5.83
C ASN A 102 -0.64 -15.74 -4.97
N GLU A 103 -1.16 -16.97 -4.93
CA GLU A 103 -2.38 -17.34 -4.20
C GLU A 103 -2.39 -16.97 -2.71
N ALA A 104 -1.23 -16.82 -2.06
CA ALA A 104 -1.17 -16.44 -0.64
C ALA A 104 -1.51 -14.97 -0.40
N GLY A 105 -1.31 -14.11 -1.40
CA GLY A 105 -1.71 -12.70 -1.35
C GLY A 105 -3.12 -12.43 -1.91
N LYS A 106 -3.87 -13.48 -2.27
CA LYS A 106 -5.20 -13.37 -2.88
C LYS A 106 -6.27 -13.95 -1.96
N GLN A 107 -7.50 -13.45 -2.08
CA GLN A 107 -8.68 -14.19 -1.64
C GLN A 107 -9.23 -14.95 -2.85
N LEU A 108 -9.09 -16.27 -2.83
CA LEU A 108 -9.71 -17.16 -3.83
C LEU A 108 -11.22 -17.20 -3.64
N TRP A 109 -11.99 -17.27 -4.73
CA TRP A 109 -13.45 -17.20 -4.65
C TRP A 109 -14.15 -18.09 -5.68
N GLU A 110 -15.36 -18.51 -5.30
CA GLU A 110 -16.43 -18.98 -6.17
C GLU A 110 -17.49 -17.87 -6.29
N ALA A 111 -18.40 -17.95 -7.26
CA ALA A 111 -19.33 -16.85 -7.54
C ALA A 111 -20.22 -16.51 -6.33
N ALA A 112 -20.60 -17.51 -5.54
CA ALA A 112 -21.42 -17.35 -4.34
C ALA A 112 -20.69 -16.64 -3.18
N ASP A 113 -19.35 -16.62 -3.17
CA ASP A 113 -18.56 -16.02 -2.08
C ASP A 113 -18.54 -14.49 -2.14
N LEU A 114 -18.81 -13.91 -3.31
CA LEU A 114 -18.53 -12.50 -3.57
C LEU A 114 -19.51 -11.53 -2.91
N GLY A 115 -20.72 -11.95 -2.54
CA GLY A 115 -21.73 -11.12 -1.86
C GLY A 115 -22.24 -9.92 -2.71
N ALA A 116 -21.36 -8.96 -2.98
CA ALA A 116 -21.54 -7.86 -3.91
C ALA A 116 -20.29 -7.69 -4.80
N LEU A 117 -20.47 -7.16 -6.01
CA LEU A 117 -19.35 -6.89 -6.90
C LEU A 117 -18.47 -5.76 -6.33
N PRO A 118 -17.13 -5.87 -6.40
CA PRO A 118 -16.25 -4.77 -6.07
C PRO A 118 -16.39 -3.65 -7.10
N GLU A 119 -17.18 -2.63 -6.79
CA GLU A 119 -17.47 -1.53 -7.71
C GLU A 119 -17.38 -0.15 -7.05
N ALA A 120 -17.10 0.89 -7.85
CA ALA A 120 -17.08 2.29 -7.45
C ALA A 120 -17.51 3.20 -8.60
N ASP A 121 -18.02 4.39 -8.30
CA ASP A 121 -18.24 5.43 -9.30
C ASP A 121 -16.90 6.05 -9.75
N TRP A 122 -16.75 6.33 -11.05
CA TRP A 122 -15.52 6.88 -11.62
C TRP A 122 -15.15 8.24 -11.02
N SER A 123 -16.13 9.11 -10.73
CA SER A 123 -15.88 10.41 -10.12
C SER A 123 -15.36 10.26 -8.69
N ALA A 124 -15.95 9.35 -7.92
CA ALA A 124 -15.49 9.03 -6.56
C ALA A 124 -14.09 8.42 -6.56
N TYR A 125 -13.80 7.50 -7.48
CA TYR A 125 -12.48 6.91 -7.68
C TYR A 125 -11.39 7.95 -8.00
N LEU A 126 -11.73 8.97 -8.80
CA LEU A 126 -10.79 10.05 -9.14
C LEU A 126 -10.62 11.08 -8.02
N SER A 127 -11.67 11.36 -7.25
CA SER A 127 -11.64 12.44 -6.25
C SER A 127 -11.23 11.99 -4.84
N ALA A 128 -11.39 10.71 -4.49
CA ALA A 128 -11.10 10.20 -3.16
C ALA A 128 -10.02 9.11 -3.20
N ASP A 129 -8.87 9.41 -2.62
CA ASP A 129 -7.72 8.49 -2.52
C ASP A 129 -8.09 7.17 -1.82
N ARG A 130 -8.93 7.24 -0.77
CA ARG A 130 -9.48 6.06 -0.07
C ARG A 130 -10.31 5.16 -0.98
N GLU A 131 -11.15 5.74 -1.83
CA GLU A 131 -12.00 4.99 -2.75
C GLU A 131 -11.16 4.37 -3.87
N ARG A 132 -10.18 5.13 -4.38
CA ARG A 132 -9.18 4.63 -5.32
C ARG A 132 -8.44 3.42 -4.75
N ALA A 133 -7.95 3.54 -3.51
CA ALA A 133 -7.24 2.46 -2.83
C ALA A 133 -8.11 1.21 -2.67
N ARG A 134 -9.39 1.37 -2.29
CA ARG A 134 -10.35 0.25 -2.16
C ARG A 134 -10.53 -0.50 -3.47
N VAL A 135 -10.66 0.21 -4.59
CA VAL A 135 -10.79 -0.40 -5.92
C VAL A 135 -9.52 -1.15 -6.32
N LEU A 136 -8.35 -0.51 -6.18
CA LEU A 136 -7.08 -1.16 -6.53
C LEU A 136 -6.79 -2.36 -5.63
N GLU A 137 -7.12 -2.29 -4.34
CA GLU A 137 -7.04 -3.41 -3.41
C GLU A 137 -7.99 -4.55 -3.81
N ALA A 138 -9.20 -4.25 -4.29
CA ALA A 138 -10.10 -5.28 -4.81
C ALA A 138 -9.50 -5.98 -6.04
N VAL A 139 -8.90 -5.25 -6.98
CA VAL A 139 -8.18 -5.86 -8.12
C VAL A 139 -7.01 -6.72 -7.62
N GLN A 140 -6.20 -6.22 -6.68
CA GLN A 140 -5.06 -6.99 -6.14
C GLN A 140 -5.52 -8.26 -5.41
N ARG A 141 -6.57 -8.19 -4.57
CA ARG A 141 -7.01 -9.26 -3.68
C ARG A 141 -7.97 -10.25 -4.33
N LEU A 142 -9.00 -9.74 -5.02
CA LEU A 142 -10.04 -10.54 -5.68
C LEU A 142 -9.74 -10.79 -7.16
N GLY A 143 -8.84 -10.00 -7.77
CA GLY A 143 -8.49 -10.15 -9.19
C GLY A 143 -9.31 -9.26 -10.12
N PHE A 144 -10.33 -8.53 -9.64
CA PHE A 144 -11.09 -7.59 -10.48
C PHE A 144 -11.80 -6.48 -9.69
N ALA A 145 -12.22 -5.44 -10.40
CA ALA A 145 -13.14 -4.41 -9.95
C ALA A 145 -13.88 -3.75 -11.14
N LEU A 146 -15.04 -3.14 -10.85
CA LEU A 146 -15.84 -2.38 -11.80
C LEU A 146 -15.82 -0.89 -11.47
N LEU A 147 -15.54 -0.06 -12.47
CA LEU A 147 -15.76 1.37 -12.39
C LEU A 147 -17.04 1.70 -13.15
N ARG A 148 -17.99 2.31 -12.46
CA ARG A 148 -19.28 2.76 -12.99
C ARG A 148 -19.17 4.21 -13.46
N SER A 149 -20.04 4.60 -14.39
CA SER A 149 -20.15 5.98 -14.86
C SER A 149 -18.85 6.55 -15.47
N VAL A 150 -17.98 5.71 -16.01
CA VAL A 150 -16.85 6.16 -16.84
C VAL A 150 -17.44 6.81 -18.11
N PRO A 151 -16.96 7.98 -18.56
CA PRO A 151 -17.49 8.60 -19.77
C PRO A 151 -17.43 7.63 -20.96
N ALA A 152 -18.59 7.32 -21.56
CA ALA A 152 -18.73 6.36 -22.67
C ALA A 152 -18.22 6.95 -24.01
N GLU A 153 -16.96 7.41 -24.00
CA GLU A 153 -16.25 8.05 -25.09
C GLU A 153 -15.02 7.22 -25.49
N GLU A 154 -14.64 7.29 -26.77
CA GLU A 154 -13.48 6.57 -27.28
C GLU A 154 -12.17 7.05 -26.60
N GLY A 155 -11.31 6.11 -26.20
CA GLY A 155 -10.03 6.38 -25.56
C GLY A 155 -10.08 6.45 -24.04
N GLN A 156 -11.27 6.50 -23.43
CA GLN A 156 -11.40 6.65 -21.96
C GLN A 156 -10.81 5.46 -21.18
N VAL A 157 -10.75 4.27 -21.79
CA VAL A 157 -10.06 3.10 -21.22
C VAL A 157 -8.57 3.37 -20.92
N LEU A 158 -7.91 4.23 -21.70
CA LEU A 158 -6.52 4.64 -21.47
C LEU A 158 -6.39 5.57 -20.27
N ALA A 159 -7.38 6.44 -20.03
CA ALA A 159 -7.40 7.29 -18.84
C ALA A 159 -7.56 6.44 -17.56
N VAL A 160 -8.37 5.38 -17.62
CA VAL A 160 -8.48 4.40 -16.54
C VAL A 160 -7.13 3.73 -16.29
N ALA A 161 -6.45 3.20 -17.32
CA ALA A 161 -5.12 2.59 -17.16
C ALA A 161 -4.09 3.55 -16.54
N ARG A 162 -4.05 4.80 -17.03
CA ARG A 162 -3.10 5.84 -16.57
C ARG A 162 -3.39 6.34 -15.16
N SER A 163 -4.58 6.07 -14.60
CA SER A 163 -4.92 6.48 -13.24
C SER A 163 -4.23 5.65 -12.15
N PHE A 164 -3.74 4.45 -12.49
CA PHE A 164 -3.06 3.57 -11.55
C PHE A 164 -1.72 3.02 -12.06
N GLY A 165 -1.37 3.21 -13.33
CA GLY A 165 -0.14 2.67 -13.91
C GLY A 165 0.10 3.15 -15.33
N PHE A 166 0.63 2.25 -16.16
CA PHE A 166 0.97 2.54 -17.54
C PHE A 166 0.23 1.59 -18.48
N VAL A 167 -0.10 2.09 -19.67
CA VAL A 167 -0.66 1.26 -20.75
C VAL A 167 0.44 0.38 -21.32
N ARG A 168 0.15 -0.90 -21.50
CA ARG A 168 1.02 -1.80 -22.26
C ARG A 168 0.60 -1.81 -23.72
N GLU A 169 1.31 -1.04 -24.51
CA GLU A 169 1.16 -1.02 -25.97
C GLU A 169 1.51 -2.39 -26.58
N THR A 170 0.73 -2.81 -27.58
CA THR A 170 0.91 -4.08 -28.29
C THR A 170 0.85 -3.87 -29.81
N ASN A 171 0.96 -4.94 -30.61
CA ASN A 171 0.69 -4.84 -32.06
C ASN A 171 -0.77 -4.46 -32.38
N TYR A 172 -1.68 -4.51 -31.41
CA TYR A 172 -3.03 -3.97 -31.54
C TYR A 172 -3.12 -2.46 -31.29
N GLY A 173 -2.03 -1.82 -30.82
CA GLY A 173 -1.98 -0.43 -30.38
C GLY A 173 -2.02 -0.29 -28.85
N GLU A 174 -2.23 0.95 -28.37
CA GLU A 174 -2.48 1.26 -26.95
C GLU A 174 -3.85 0.74 -26.46
N LEU A 175 -4.84 0.70 -27.37
CA LEU A 175 -6.17 0.14 -27.15
C LEU A 175 -6.58 -0.69 -28.36
N PHE A 176 -7.63 -1.50 -28.19
CA PHE A 176 -8.27 -2.25 -29.27
C PHE A 176 -9.79 -2.20 -29.15
N ASP A 177 -10.47 -2.20 -30.29
CA ASP A 177 -11.92 -2.20 -30.37
C ASP A 177 -12.48 -3.64 -30.37
N VAL A 178 -13.53 -3.88 -29.59
CA VAL A 178 -14.32 -5.11 -29.60
C VAL A 178 -15.72 -4.78 -30.09
N ARG A 179 -15.90 -4.90 -31.41
CA ARG A 179 -17.15 -4.63 -32.14
C ARG A 179 -17.64 -5.91 -32.82
N VAL A 180 -18.94 -5.97 -33.13
CA VAL A 180 -19.50 -7.03 -33.97
C VAL A 180 -19.20 -6.68 -35.41
N GLU A 181 -18.35 -7.45 -36.08
CA GLU A 181 -18.02 -7.23 -37.48
C GLU A 181 -18.73 -8.25 -38.37
N PRO A 182 -19.20 -7.86 -39.58
CA PRO A 182 -19.86 -8.79 -40.50
C PRO A 182 -18.93 -9.91 -41.02
N ALA A 183 -17.60 -9.75 -40.94
CA ALA A 183 -16.60 -10.73 -41.38
C ALA A 183 -15.31 -10.65 -40.53
N PRO A 184 -15.31 -11.22 -39.31
CA PRO A 184 -14.24 -10.98 -38.34
C PRO A 184 -13.00 -11.89 -38.54
N ASP A 185 -11.79 -11.31 -38.43
CA ASP A 185 -10.51 -12.05 -38.39
C ASP A 185 -10.26 -12.76 -37.04
N ASN A 186 -11.02 -12.40 -35.99
CA ASN A 186 -10.92 -12.95 -34.65
C ASN A 186 -12.33 -13.27 -34.10
N LEU A 187 -12.51 -14.48 -33.55
CA LEU A 187 -13.77 -14.92 -32.92
C LEU A 187 -14.28 -13.99 -31.82
N ALA A 188 -13.41 -13.18 -31.19
CA ALA A 188 -13.80 -12.12 -30.26
C ALA A 188 -14.87 -11.17 -30.85
N PHE A 189 -14.83 -10.97 -32.18
CA PHE A 189 -15.73 -10.11 -32.95
C PHE A 189 -16.94 -10.87 -33.55
N SER A 190 -17.11 -12.16 -33.22
CA SER A 190 -18.29 -12.96 -33.60
C SER A 190 -19.38 -12.92 -32.52
N SER A 191 -20.59 -13.42 -32.81
CA SER A 191 -21.70 -13.53 -31.85
C SER A 191 -21.74 -14.82 -31.01
N LEU A 192 -20.79 -15.73 -31.25
CA LEU A 192 -20.70 -16.99 -30.50
C LEU A 192 -20.24 -16.75 -29.06
N ALA A 193 -20.59 -17.66 -28.15
CA ALA A 193 -20.06 -17.64 -26.80
C ALA A 193 -18.54 -17.78 -26.81
N ILE A 194 -17.86 -17.02 -25.96
CA ILE A 194 -16.42 -17.14 -25.75
C ILE A 194 -16.22 -17.85 -24.43
N THR A 195 -15.63 -19.04 -24.47
CA THR A 195 -15.31 -19.82 -23.27
C THR A 195 -14.27 -19.11 -22.40
N PRO A 196 -14.24 -19.38 -21.07
CA PRO A 196 -13.24 -18.81 -20.17
C PRO A 196 -11.83 -18.94 -20.72
N HIS A 197 -11.10 -17.83 -20.76
CA HIS A 197 -9.71 -17.79 -21.20
C HIS A 197 -8.94 -16.62 -20.57
N THR A 198 -7.61 -16.73 -20.58
CA THR A 198 -6.71 -15.58 -20.39
C THR A 198 -6.22 -15.06 -21.73
N ASP A 199 -5.98 -13.76 -21.78
CA ASP A 199 -5.52 -13.08 -22.99
C ASP A 199 -4.02 -13.20 -23.17
N ASN A 200 -3.65 -13.38 -24.44
CA ASN A 200 -2.27 -13.33 -24.92
C ASN A 200 -1.27 -14.23 -24.18
N PRO A 201 -1.58 -15.52 -23.91
CA PRO A 201 -0.61 -16.41 -23.26
C PRO A 201 0.64 -16.69 -24.12
N TYR A 202 0.63 -16.27 -25.38
CA TYR A 202 1.76 -16.24 -26.31
C TYR A 202 2.75 -15.08 -26.10
N ARG A 203 2.51 -14.20 -25.12
CA ARG A 203 3.45 -13.14 -24.71
C ARG A 203 4.17 -13.51 -23.42
N ASP A 204 5.46 -13.18 -23.36
CA ASP A 204 6.29 -13.33 -22.16
C ASP A 204 7.16 -12.07 -21.98
N PRO A 205 6.87 -11.20 -20.99
CA PRO A 205 5.81 -11.34 -19.99
C PRO A 205 4.40 -11.18 -20.58
N VAL A 206 3.41 -11.85 -19.96
CA VAL A 206 1.99 -11.76 -20.33
C VAL A 206 1.40 -10.41 -19.91
N PRO A 207 0.43 -9.84 -20.65
CA PRO A 207 -0.87 -9.48 -20.12
C PRO A 207 -1.16 -9.36 -18.61
N THR A 208 -0.51 -8.61 -17.71
CA THR A 208 -0.88 -8.80 -16.27
C THR A 208 -2.21 -8.17 -15.87
N ILE A 209 -2.60 -7.03 -16.45
CA ILE A 209 -3.96 -6.46 -16.31
C ILE A 209 -4.60 -6.33 -17.69
N GLN A 210 -5.89 -6.64 -17.76
CA GLN A 210 -6.75 -6.27 -18.88
C GLN A 210 -7.87 -5.35 -18.37
N ILE A 211 -8.23 -4.38 -19.20
CA ILE A 211 -9.29 -3.40 -18.94
C ILE A 211 -10.28 -3.45 -20.10
N LEU A 212 -11.58 -3.53 -19.81
CA LEU A 212 -12.65 -3.52 -20.82
C LEU A 212 -13.67 -2.45 -20.47
N HIS A 213 -13.79 -1.43 -21.32
CA HIS A 213 -14.72 -0.31 -21.16
C HIS A 213 -15.87 -0.42 -22.16
N CYS A 214 -17.11 -0.42 -21.67
CA CYS A 214 -18.30 -0.52 -22.51
C CYS A 214 -18.73 0.86 -23.02
N LEU A 215 -18.73 1.06 -24.34
CA LEU A 215 -19.20 2.30 -24.98
C LEU A 215 -20.64 2.17 -25.44
N ARG A 216 -21.03 0.99 -25.94
CA ARG A 216 -22.39 0.68 -26.39
C ARG A 216 -22.71 -0.77 -26.10
N ASN A 217 -23.89 -1.03 -25.55
CA ASN A 217 -24.40 -2.39 -25.38
C ASN A 217 -25.93 -2.45 -25.58
N ALA A 218 -26.35 -2.58 -26.83
CA ALA A 218 -27.76 -2.70 -27.21
C ALA A 218 -28.16 -4.14 -27.62
N ALA A 219 -27.28 -5.13 -27.42
CA ALA A 219 -27.57 -6.52 -27.75
C ALA A 219 -28.23 -7.26 -26.57
N GLU A 220 -29.14 -8.19 -26.88
CA GLU A 220 -29.62 -9.19 -25.91
C GLU A 220 -28.58 -10.31 -25.76
N GLY A 221 -28.25 -10.66 -24.52
CA GLY A 221 -27.10 -11.52 -24.18
C GLY A 221 -25.77 -10.77 -24.17
N GLY A 222 -24.66 -11.52 -24.28
CA GLY A 222 -23.32 -10.93 -24.38
C GLY A 222 -22.74 -10.45 -23.05
N ASP A 223 -23.30 -10.98 -21.97
CA ASP A 223 -22.87 -10.76 -20.60
C ASP A 223 -21.43 -11.22 -20.42
N SER A 224 -20.70 -10.46 -19.61
CA SER A 224 -19.32 -10.76 -19.26
C SER A 224 -19.30 -11.87 -18.22
N GLY A 225 -18.34 -12.78 -18.36
CA GLY A 225 -18.09 -13.84 -17.40
C GLY A 225 -16.68 -13.72 -16.81
N LEU A 226 -16.52 -14.02 -15.53
CA LEU A 226 -15.23 -14.18 -14.86
C LEU A 226 -15.17 -15.53 -14.13
N VAL A 227 -13.99 -16.15 -14.16
CA VAL A 227 -13.68 -17.38 -13.41
C VAL A 227 -12.34 -17.19 -12.72
N ASP A 228 -12.29 -17.48 -11.42
CA ASP A 228 -11.04 -17.47 -10.66
C ASP A 228 -10.18 -18.68 -11.01
N GLY A 229 -9.21 -18.49 -11.89
CA GLY A 229 -8.30 -19.54 -12.32
C GLY A 229 -7.45 -20.10 -11.18
N PHE A 230 -7.15 -19.30 -10.15
CA PHE A 230 -6.42 -19.79 -8.98
C PHE A 230 -7.29 -20.68 -8.11
N ARG A 231 -8.58 -20.33 -7.94
CA ARG A 231 -9.53 -21.21 -7.25
C ARG A 231 -9.69 -22.54 -8.00
N ALA A 232 -9.85 -22.50 -9.32
CA ALA A 232 -9.94 -23.72 -10.14
C ALA A 232 -8.66 -24.56 -10.07
N ALA A 233 -7.49 -23.93 -10.08
CA ALA A 233 -6.20 -24.62 -9.98
C ALA A 233 -5.98 -25.21 -8.57
N ALA A 234 -6.41 -24.53 -7.51
CA ALA A 234 -6.40 -25.06 -6.15
C ALA A 234 -7.33 -26.27 -6.01
N LEU A 235 -8.53 -26.21 -6.59
CA LEU A 235 -9.46 -27.35 -6.65
C LEU A 235 -8.85 -28.53 -7.43
N LEU A 236 -8.15 -28.27 -8.54
CA LEU A 236 -7.43 -29.32 -9.26
C LEU A 236 -6.35 -29.95 -8.39
N ARG A 237 -5.55 -29.14 -7.69
CA ARG A 237 -4.51 -29.63 -6.76
C ARG A 237 -5.08 -30.53 -5.66
N GLU A 238 -6.29 -30.23 -5.17
CA GLU A 238 -6.98 -31.02 -4.15
C GLU A 238 -7.63 -32.29 -4.70
N GLN A 239 -8.30 -32.21 -5.85
CA GLN A 239 -9.12 -33.30 -6.42
C GLN A 239 -8.30 -34.27 -7.26
N ASP A 240 -7.28 -33.78 -7.96
CA ASP A 240 -6.43 -34.55 -8.87
C ASP A 240 -4.99 -33.97 -8.87
N PRO A 241 -4.20 -34.27 -7.82
CA PRO A 241 -2.84 -33.76 -7.70
C PRO A 241 -1.90 -34.23 -8.82
N GLU A 242 -2.19 -35.37 -9.47
CA GLU A 242 -1.43 -35.85 -10.61
C GLU A 242 -1.69 -34.96 -11.84
N ALA A 243 -2.94 -34.66 -12.15
CA ALA A 243 -3.28 -33.70 -13.21
C ALA A 243 -2.69 -32.32 -12.93
N PHE A 244 -2.75 -31.84 -11.68
CA PHE A 244 -2.11 -30.58 -11.29
C PHE A 244 -0.60 -30.60 -11.54
N ALA A 245 0.09 -31.68 -11.17
CA ALA A 245 1.53 -31.83 -11.42
C ALA A 245 1.85 -31.82 -12.92
N VAL A 246 1.02 -32.47 -13.76
CA VAL A 246 1.19 -32.44 -15.23
C VAL A 246 1.03 -31.02 -15.77
N LEU A 247 -0.01 -30.29 -15.36
CA LEU A 247 -0.30 -28.94 -15.87
C LEU A 247 0.66 -27.85 -15.38
N THR A 248 1.35 -28.10 -14.25
CA THR A 248 2.36 -27.19 -13.71
C THR A 248 3.77 -27.44 -14.25
N SER A 249 4.06 -28.67 -14.69
CA SER A 249 5.39 -29.06 -15.18
C SER A 249 5.52 -29.11 -16.70
N THR A 250 4.42 -29.18 -17.45
CA THR A 250 4.44 -29.31 -18.92
C THR A 250 4.40 -27.93 -19.59
N PRO A 251 5.47 -27.46 -20.25
CA PRO A 251 5.45 -26.21 -21.00
C PRO A 251 4.60 -26.35 -22.26
N VAL A 252 3.59 -25.51 -22.40
CA VAL A 252 2.69 -25.47 -23.55
C VAL A 252 3.18 -24.38 -24.51
N PRO A 253 3.40 -24.70 -25.81
CA PRO A 253 3.67 -23.67 -26.80
C PRO A 253 2.40 -22.86 -27.05
N PHE A 254 2.48 -21.55 -26.92
CA PHE A 254 1.44 -20.61 -27.34
C PHE A 254 1.95 -19.79 -28.52
N GLY A 255 1.08 -19.50 -29.48
CA GLY A 255 1.44 -18.78 -30.69
C GLY A 255 0.34 -17.85 -31.19
N TYR A 256 0.77 -16.71 -31.74
CA TYR A 256 -0.06 -15.78 -32.51
C TYR A 256 0.73 -15.29 -33.73
N ARG A 257 0.05 -15.15 -34.87
CA ARG A 257 0.64 -14.62 -36.09
C ARG A 257 -0.39 -13.84 -36.89
N ASP A 258 -0.03 -12.63 -37.30
CA ASP A 258 -0.73 -11.85 -38.32
C ASP A 258 0.27 -11.30 -39.36
N ALA A 259 -0.16 -10.34 -40.18
CA ALA A 259 0.69 -9.74 -41.21
C ALA A 259 1.84 -8.84 -40.67
N ARG A 260 1.78 -8.43 -39.40
CA ARG A 260 2.69 -7.46 -38.76
C ARG A 260 3.40 -7.99 -37.51
N ALA A 261 2.94 -9.11 -36.95
CA ALA A 261 3.46 -9.68 -35.71
C ALA A 261 3.46 -11.21 -35.72
N GLU A 262 4.50 -11.78 -35.12
CA GLU A 262 4.61 -13.20 -34.78
C GLU A 262 5.08 -13.28 -33.33
N LEU A 263 4.29 -13.93 -32.47
CA LEU A 263 4.52 -13.97 -31.03
C LEU A 263 4.42 -15.40 -30.54
N THR A 264 5.36 -15.81 -29.69
CA THR A 264 5.37 -17.16 -29.11
C THR A 264 5.84 -17.13 -27.66
N ALA A 265 5.30 -18.04 -26.85
CA ALA A 265 5.75 -18.31 -25.50
C ALA A 265 5.63 -19.81 -25.20
N HIS A 266 6.50 -20.34 -24.33
CA HIS A 266 6.43 -21.73 -23.87
C HIS A 266 6.26 -21.73 -22.36
N ARG A 267 5.05 -21.97 -21.89
CA ARG A 267 4.69 -21.78 -20.48
C ARG A 267 3.67 -22.83 -20.04
N PRO A 268 3.69 -23.30 -18.78
CA PRO A 268 2.67 -24.21 -18.28
C PRO A 268 1.29 -23.54 -18.25
N LEU A 269 0.23 -24.35 -18.17
CA LEU A 269 -1.13 -23.81 -17.99
C LEU A 269 -1.31 -23.21 -16.59
N ILE A 270 -0.58 -23.73 -15.59
CA ILE A 270 -0.56 -23.24 -14.21
C ILE A 270 0.91 -23.02 -13.84
N ASP A 271 1.34 -21.77 -13.66
CA ASP A 271 2.71 -21.46 -13.24
C ASP A 271 2.78 -21.37 -11.71
N LEU A 272 3.86 -21.90 -11.14
CA LEU A 272 4.13 -21.84 -9.71
C LEU A 272 5.31 -20.91 -9.43
N ASP A 273 5.26 -20.20 -8.30
CA ASP A 273 6.44 -19.52 -7.80
C ASP A 273 7.48 -20.53 -7.24
N PRO A 274 8.71 -20.10 -6.93
CA PRO A 274 9.74 -21.00 -6.39
C PRO A 274 9.39 -21.69 -5.06
N THR A 275 8.33 -21.24 -4.37
CA THR A 275 7.81 -21.86 -3.14
C THR A 275 6.68 -22.86 -3.41
N GLY A 276 6.32 -23.09 -4.67
CA GLY A 276 5.26 -24.01 -5.09
C GLY A 276 3.86 -23.43 -5.04
N ARG A 277 3.72 -22.11 -4.88
CA ARG A 277 2.42 -21.44 -4.82
C ARG A 277 1.95 -21.04 -6.22
N ILE A 278 0.65 -21.17 -6.47
CA ILE A 278 0.05 -20.77 -7.75
C ILE A 278 0.28 -19.28 -7.96
N ARG A 279 0.85 -18.93 -9.12
CA ARG A 279 1.24 -17.55 -9.46
C ARG A 279 0.61 -17.05 -10.74
N GLU A 280 0.33 -17.93 -11.69
CA GLU A 280 -0.25 -17.55 -12.98
C GLU A 280 -1.04 -18.70 -13.60
N VAL A 281 -2.12 -18.37 -14.32
CA VAL A 281 -2.87 -19.32 -15.15
C VAL A 281 -2.88 -18.82 -16.60
N ARG A 282 -2.40 -19.65 -17.52
CA ARG A 282 -2.43 -19.41 -18.96
C ARG A 282 -3.38 -20.41 -19.60
N PHE A 283 -4.54 -19.96 -20.04
CA PHE A 283 -5.55 -20.86 -20.60
C PHE A 283 -6.23 -20.20 -21.80
N ASN A 284 -5.81 -20.56 -23.01
CA ASN A 284 -6.44 -20.07 -24.23
C ASN A 284 -6.27 -21.09 -25.35
N ASN A 285 -7.31 -21.88 -25.60
CA ASN A 285 -7.29 -22.95 -26.60
C ASN A 285 -7.02 -22.44 -28.03
N ARG A 286 -7.37 -21.19 -28.35
CA ARG A 286 -7.25 -20.61 -29.69
C ARG A 286 -5.80 -20.30 -30.08
N SER A 287 -4.94 -20.09 -29.08
CA SER A 287 -3.52 -19.79 -29.29
C SER A 287 -2.60 -20.90 -28.78
N MET A 288 -3.16 -22.02 -28.32
CA MET A 288 -2.39 -23.19 -27.93
C MET A 288 -1.84 -23.88 -29.19
N GLY A 289 -0.51 -24.00 -29.26
CA GLY A 289 0.22 -24.67 -30.31
C GLY A 289 0.29 -26.18 -30.13
N THR A 290 1.00 -26.84 -31.04
CA THR A 290 1.17 -28.30 -31.04
C THR A 290 2.21 -28.75 -30.00
N LEU A 291 1.79 -29.48 -28.97
CA LEU A 291 2.72 -30.16 -28.06
C LEU A 291 3.46 -31.29 -28.80
N ARG A 292 4.76 -31.43 -28.50
CA ARG A 292 5.63 -32.48 -29.04
C ARG A 292 6.29 -33.24 -27.90
N LEU A 293 5.56 -34.21 -27.35
CA LEU A 293 5.97 -35.06 -26.22
C LEU A 293 5.75 -36.55 -26.58
N PRO A 294 6.34 -37.49 -25.82
CA PRO A 294 6.02 -38.92 -25.93
C PRO A 294 4.52 -39.20 -25.76
N ALA A 295 3.99 -40.23 -26.43
CA ALA A 295 2.55 -40.52 -26.48
C ALA A 295 1.89 -40.62 -25.09
N ARG A 296 2.55 -41.27 -24.13
CA ARG A 296 2.06 -41.39 -22.75
C ARG A 296 1.95 -40.05 -22.03
N GLU A 297 2.90 -39.14 -22.27
CA GLU A 297 2.86 -37.79 -21.68
C GLU A 297 1.79 -36.93 -22.35
N LEU A 298 1.59 -37.07 -23.66
CA LEU A 298 0.46 -36.44 -24.36
C LEU A 298 -0.88 -36.91 -23.81
N GLU A 299 -1.07 -38.22 -23.61
CA GLU A 299 -2.29 -38.77 -23.02
C GLU A 299 -2.56 -38.19 -21.62
N ALA A 300 -1.54 -38.16 -20.76
CA ALA A 300 -1.63 -37.57 -19.42
C ALA A 300 -1.94 -36.06 -19.48
N PHE A 301 -1.27 -35.32 -20.36
CA PHE A 301 -1.51 -33.89 -20.54
C PHE A 301 -2.94 -33.60 -20.99
N TYR A 302 -3.43 -34.30 -22.02
CA TYR A 302 -4.78 -34.06 -22.53
C TYR A 302 -5.87 -34.49 -21.54
N ALA A 303 -5.64 -35.54 -20.73
CA ALA A 303 -6.52 -35.89 -19.62
C ALA A 303 -6.57 -34.77 -18.58
N ALA A 304 -5.40 -34.30 -18.11
CA ALA A 304 -5.30 -33.23 -17.12
C ALA A 304 -5.88 -31.90 -17.62
N TYR A 305 -5.56 -31.53 -18.87
CA TYR A 305 -6.08 -30.33 -19.53
C TYR A 305 -7.61 -30.37 -19.61
N ARG A 306 -8.18 -31.52 -19.95
CA ARG A 306 -9.63 -31.72 -19.98
C ARG A 306 -10.24 -31.56 -18.58
N THR A 307 -9.67 -32.19 -17.55
CA THR A 307 -10.15 -32.05 -16.16
C THR A 307 -10.16 -30.59 -15.72
N PHE A 308 -9.09 -29.83 -16.04
CA PHE A 308 -9.02 -28.41 -15.72
C PHE A 308 -10.03 -27.57 -16.50
N ALA A 309 -10.23 -27.85 -17.79
CA ALA A 309 -11.26 -27.20 -18.59
C ALA A 309 -12.67 -27.45 -18.03
N GLU A 310 -12.97 -28.67 -17.58
CA GLU A 310 -14.25 -29.03 -16.96
C GLU A 310 -14.45 -28.31 -15.61
N LEU A 311 -13.40 -28.14 -14.81
CA LEU A 311 -13.43 -27.31 -13.59
C LEU A 311 -13.81 -25.87 -13.92
N LEU A 312 -13.12 -25.24 -14.88
CA LEU A 312 -13.37 -23.84 -15.29
C LEU A 312 -14.77 -23.60 -15.84
N LEU A 313 -15.45 -24.65 -16.30
CA LEU A 313 -16.82 -24.59 -16.81
C LEU A 313 -17.90 -24.88 -15.75
N ARG A 314 -17.53 -25.17 -14.51
CA ARG A 314 -18.49 -25.39 -13.43
C ARG A 314 -19.30 -24.11 -13.15
N PRO A 315 -20.65 -24.15 -13.16
CA PRO A 315 -21.47 -22.96 -12.97
C PRO A 315 -21.19 -22.22 -11.66
N GLU A 316 -20.86 -22.93 -10.58
CA GLU A 316 -20.52 -22.35 -9.28
C GLU A 316 -19.26 -21.48 -9.30
N LEU A 317 -18.34 -21.71 -10.25
CA LEU A 317 -17.12 -20.91 -10.42
C LEU A 317 -17.30 -19.73 -11.38
N GLN A 318 -18.43 -19.65 -12.09
CA GLN A 318 -18.67 -18.63 -13.11
C GLN A 318 -19.47 -17.46 -12.56
N LEU A 319 -18.81 -16.31 -12.42
CA LEU A 319 -19.47 -15.05 -12.17
C LEU A 319 -19.94 -14.45 -13.49
N THR A 320 -21.24 -14.16 -13.65
CA THR A 320 -21.79 -13.53 -14.86
C THR A 320 -22.45 -12.20 -14.52
N PHE A 321 -22.15 -11.16 -15.30
CA PHE A 321 -22.73 -9.82 -15.14
C PHE A 321 -22.75 -9.06 -16.47
N ARG A 322 -23.67 -8.11 -16.59
CA ARG A 322 -23.79 -7.26 -17.77
C ARG A 322 -22.98 -5.97 -17.58
N LEU A 323 -22.32 -5.53 -18.66
CA LEU A 323 -21.65 -4.22 -18.73
C LEU A 323 -22.56 -3.26 -19.50
N GLU A 324 -23.03 -2.23 -18.83
CA GLU A 324 -23.77 -1.11 -19.41
C GLU A 324 -22.81 -0.05 -19.95
N PRO A 325 -23.25 0.83 -20.87
CA PRO A 325 -22.44 1.95 -21.33
C PRO A 325 -21.88 2.78 -20.15
N GLY A 326 -20.57 2.96 -20.12
CA GLY A 326 -19.83 3.63 -19.04
C GLY A 326 -19.35 2.70 -17.94
N ASP A 327 -19.64 1.40 -17.99
CA ASP A 327 -19.00 0.43 -17.13
C ASP A 327 -17.61 0.06 -17.65
N CYS A 328 -16.62 0.05 -16.76
CA CYS A 328 -15.26 -0.35 -17.06
C CYS A 328 -14.78 -1.44 -16.09
N LEU A 329 -14.49 -2.62 -16.63
CA LEU A 329 -13.96 -3.75 -15.89
C LEU A 329 -12.44 -3.73 -15.92
N ILE A 330 -11.81 -3.80 -14.74
CA ILE A 330 -10.36 -3.98 -14.58
C ILE A 330 -10.13 -5.36 -13.96
N PHE A 331 -9.26 -6.18 -14.54
CA PHE A 331 -8.97 -7.51 -13.99
C PHE A 331 -7.54 -8.00 -14.21
N ASP A 332 -7.10 -8.82 -13.27
CA ASP A 332 -5.82 -9.54 -13.24
C ASP A 332 -5.88 -10.69 -14.25
N ASN A 333 -5.29 -10.47 -15.43
CA ASN A 333 -5.28 -11.44 -16.53
C ASN A 333 -4.21 -12.54 -16.34
N THR A 334 -3.41 -12.48 -15.27
CA THR A 334 -2.57 -13.62 -14.84
C THR A 334 -3.36 -14.64 -14.01
N ARG A 335 -4.55 -14.26 -13.52
CA ARG A 335 -5.36 -15.06 -12.60
C ARG A 335 -6.74 -15.37 -13.16
N LEU A 336 -7.49 -14.32 -13.53
CA LEU A 336 -8.88 -14.46 -13.93
C LEU A 336 -8.98 -14.83 -15.40
N LEU A 337 -9.77 -15.87 -15.66
CA LEU A 337 -10.25 -16.15 -16.99
C LEU A 337 -11.51 -15.32 -17.21
N HIS A 338 -11.64 -14.76 -18.40
CA HIS A 338 -12.83 -14.02 -18.80
C HIS A 338 -13.54 -14.74 -19.95
N ALA A 339 -14.86 -14.56 -20.00
CA ALA A 339 -15.76 -15.21 -20.93
C ALA A 339 -16.84 -14.23 -21.39
N ARG A 340 -17.61 -14.66 -22.38
CA ARG A 340 -18.79 -13.92 -22.83
C ARG A 340 -19.88 -14.88 -23.24
N THR A 341 -21.11 -14.65 -22.79
CA THR A 341 -22.26 -15.40 -23.29
C THR A 341 -22.54 -15.09 -24.77
N ALA A 342 -23.31 -15.95 -25.44
CA ALA A 342 -23.77 -15.66 -26.80
C ALA A 342 -24.71 -14.45 -26.80
N PHE A 343 -24.83 -13.76 -27.95
CA PHE A 343 -25.72 -12.61 -28.09
C PHE A 343 -26.29 -12.50 -29.50
N GLU A 344 -27.38 -11.74 -29.64
CA GLU A 344 -27.99 -11.49 -30.95
C GLU A 344 -27.20 -10.47 -31.78
N GLN A 345 -26.99 -10.76 -33.07
CA GLN A 345 -26.27 -9.86 -33.99
C GLN A 345 -27.04 -8.57 -34.33
N SER A 346 -28.30 -8.45 -33.90
CA SER A 346 -29.21 -7.34 -34.20
C SER A 346 -28.88 -6.04 -33.44
N GLY A 347 -28.08 -6.11 -32.36
CA GLY A 347 -27.76 -4.98 -31.49
C GLY A 347 -26.35 -4.42 -31.65
N ALA A 348 -26.19 -3.10 -31.54
CA ALA A 348 -24.89 -2.44 -31.51
C ALA A 348 -24.15 -2.75 -30.20
N ARG A 349 -22.98 -3.39 -30.28
CA ARG A 349 -22.08 -3.68 -29.15
C ARG A 349 -20.68 -3.17 -29.46
N HIS A 350 -20.12 -2.39 -28.56
CA HIS A 350 -18.80 -1.79 -28.69
C HIS A 350 -18.14 -1.65 -27.32
N LEU A 351 -17.09 -2.43 -27.10
CA LEU A 351 -16.18 -2.25 -25.96
C LEU A 351 -14.81 -1.79 -26.48
N GLN A 352 -14.09 -1.01 -25.68
CA GLN A 352 -12.66 -0.76 -25.89
C GLN A 352 -11.86 -1.49 -24.83
N GLY A 353 -10.86 -2.24 -25.28
CA GLY A 353 -9.91 -2.93 -24.43
C GLY A 353 -8.56 -2.24 -24.37
N ALA A 354 -7.88 -2.35 -23.24
CA ALA A 354 -6.48 -1.99 -23.09
C ALA A 354 -5.80 -2.96 -22.13
N TYR A 355 -4.47 -3.00 -22.19
CA TYR A 355 -3.65 -3.76 -21.24
C TYR A 355 -2.84 -2.80 -20.36
N ALA A 356 -2.60 -3.22 -19.13
CA ALA A 356 -1.73 -2.53 -18.17
C ALA A 356 -0.98 -3.59 -17.35
N ASP A 357 -0.26 -3.17 -16.30
CA ASP A 357 0.46 -4.08 -15.44
C ASP A 357 0.26 -3.92 -13.93
N LEU A 358 0.27 -5.06 -13.23
CA LEU A 358 0.01 -5.19 -11.79
C LEU A 358 1.04 -4.45 -10.92
N ASP A 359 2.27 -4.26 -11.37
CA ASP A 359 3.31 -3.53 -10.64
C ASP A 359 2.96 -2.05 -10.51
N GLY A 360 2.46 -1.43 -11.57
CA GLY A 360 1.96 -0.04 -11.52
C GLY A 360 0.80 0.09 -10.53
N LEU A 361 -0.19 -0.80 -10.63
CA LEU A 361 -1.33 -0.84 -9.71
C LEU A 361 -0.89 -1.02 -8.25
N ALA A 362 0.00 -1.97 -7.99
CA ALA A 362 0.51 -2.25 -6.65
C ALA A 362 1.33 -1.08 -6.09
N SER A 363 2.13 -0.42 -6.93
CA SER A 363 2.87 0.80 -6.56
C SER A 363 1.92 1.92 -6.17
N THR A 364 0.90 2.20 -7.00
CA THR A 364 -0.10 3.23 -6.69
C THR A 364 -0.85 2.93 -5.39
N LEU A 365 -1.27 1.67 -5.19
CA LEU A 365 -1.92 1.25 -3.94
C LEU A 365 -1.01 1.43 -2.72
N ALA A 366 0.27 1.09 -2.83
CA ALA A 366 1.24 1.26 -1.74
C ALA A 366 1.44 2.74 -1.39
N VAL A 367 1.46 3.63 -2.39
CA VAL A 367 1.52 5.08 -2.16
C VAL A 367 0.26 5.57 -1.47
N LEU A 368 -0.92 5.21 -1.96
CA LEU A 368 -2.21 5.62 -1.37
C LEU A 368 -2.33 5.16 0.10
N ARG A 369 -1.94 3.91 0.40
CA ARG A 369 -1.92 3.41 1.79
C ARG A 369 -0.95 4.18 2.67
N ARG A 370 0.22 4.57 2.15
CA ARG A 370 1.19 5.36 2.90
C ARG A 370 0.66 6.77 3.19
N THR A 371 -0.02 7.39 2.22
CA THR A 371 -0.55 8.75 2.37
C THR A 371 -1.93 8.83 3.03
N ALA A 372 -2.62 7.70 3.25
CA ALA A 372 -3.93 7.66 3.89
C ALA A 372 -3.95 8.31 5.28
N VAL A 373 -2.83 8.25 6.02
CA VAL A 373 -2.69 8.97 7.29
C VAL A 373 -2.88 10.49 7.13
N LEU A 374 -2.54 11.06 5.98
CA LEU A 374 -2.74 12.49 5.74
C LEU A 374 -4.22 12.84 5.61
N ASP A 375 -5.05 11.90 5.13
CA ASP A 375 -6.51 12.07 5.15
C ASP A 375 -7.03 12.01 6.59
N GLU A 376 -6.55 11.04 7.39
CA GLU A 376 -6.89 10.94 8.81
C GLU A 376 -6.50 12.22 9.56
N LEU A 377 -5.30 12.77 9.31
CA LEU A 377 -4.85 14.03 9.89
C LEU A 377 -5.72 15.19 9.39
N ALA A 378 -6.00 15.30 8.09
CA ALA A 378 -6.85 16.36 7.54
C ALA A 378 -8.27 16.35 8.15
N GLU A 379 -8.84 15.17 8.41
CA GLU A 379 -10.13 15.03 9.09
C GLU A 379 -10.10 15.62 10.51
N LEU A 380 -8.97 15.55 11.23
CA LEU A 380 -8.81 16.18 12.55
C LEU A 380 -8.91 17.71 12.47
N PHE A 381 -8.36 18.32 11.43
CA PHE A 381 -8.45 19.77 11.22
C PHE A 381 -9.86 20.21 10.81
N ASN A 382 -10.66 19.33 10.19
CA ASN A 382 -12.00 19.61 9.68
C ASN A 382 -13.15 19.17 10.62
N GLY A 383 -12.86 18.47 11.71
CA GLY A 383 -13.87 17.82 12.56
C GLY A 383 -14.62 18.77 13.53
N PRO A 384 -15.79 18.36 14.06
CA PRO A 384 -16.64 19.19 14.95
C PRO A 384 -16.05 19.49 16.34
N GLY A 385 -14.84 18.98 16.63
CA GLY A 385 -14.13 19.10 17.90
C GLY A 385 -12.92 20.05 17.87
N SER A 386 -12.76 20.85 16.81
CA SER A 386 -11.79 21.97 16.81
C SER A 386 -12.14 23.05 17.85
N ALA A 387 -13.33 23.01 18.44
CA ALA A 387 -14.09 24.16 18.91
C ALA A 387 -13.66 24.88 20.20
N ASP A 388 -12.66 24.44 20.97
CA ASP A 388 -12.21 25.21 22.16
C ASP A 388 -10.76 24.86 22.59
N TYR A 389 -9.80 25.77 22.40
CA TYR A 389 -8.41 25.60 22.86
C TYR A 389 -8.24 26.13 24.28
N LEU A 390 -8.90 25.49 25.26
CA LEU A 390 -8.72 25.76 26.69
C LEU A 390 -8.88 27.27 27.07
N GLY A 391 -9.81 27.97 26.42
CA GLY A 391 -10.08 29.40 26.67
C GLY A 391 -9.23 30.39 25.85
N GLU A 392 -8.42 29.91 24.91
CA GLU A 392 -7.75 30.75 23.91
C GLU A 392 -8.75 31.19 22.81
N VAL A 393 -8.42 32.28 22.10
CA VAL A 393 -9.32 32.91 21.11
C VAL A 393 -9.37 32.16 19.77
N VAL A 394 -8.63 31.07 19.63
CA VAL A 394 -8.52 30.24 18.42
C VAL A 394 -8.86 28.79 18.74
N THR A 395 -9.30 28.05 17.72
CA THR A 395 -9.43 26.58 17.79
C THR A 395 -8.06 25.90 17.82
N VAL A 396 -8.00 24.64 18.29
CA VAL A 396 -6.76 23.84 18.25
C VAL A 396 -6.23 23.70 16.81
N ALA A 397 -7.14 23.55 15.85
CA ALA A 397 -6.80 23.45 14.43
C ALA A 397 -6.22 24.77 13.89
N GLU A 398 -6.85 25.92 14.16
CA GLU A 398 -6.32 27.23 13.76
C GLU A 398 -4.97 27.52 14.41
N HIS A 399 -4.80 27.19 15.69
CA HIS A 399 -3.53 27.32 16.42
C HIS A 399 -2.41 26.50 15.74
N MET A 400 -2.69 25.24 15.43
CA MET A 400 -1.75 24.36 14.74
C MET A 400 -1.39 24.87 13.33
N LEU A 401 -2.38 25.36 12.57
CA LEU A 401 -2.15 25.96 11.24
C LEU A 401 -1.29 27.24 11.33
N GLN A 402 -1.56 28.10 12.32
CA GLN A 402 -0.77 29.31 12.59
C GLN A 402 0.68 28.95 12.95
N ALA A 403 0.90 27.99 13.84
CA ALA A 403 2.24 27.56 14.23
C ALA A 403 3.05 27.01 13.03
N GLY A 404 2.41 26.19 12.19
CA GLY A 404 3.00 25.71 10.94
C GLY A 404 3.35 26.85 9.98
N ALA A 405 2.45 27.80 9.79
CA ALA A 405 2.66 28.94 8.90
C ALA A 405 3.79 29.87 9.39
N LEU A 406 3.89 30.11 10.70
CA LEU A 406 4.96 30.88 11.31
C LEU A 406 6.32 30.21 11.16
N ALA A 407 6.38 28.88 11.35
CA ALA A 407 7.59 28.10 11.12
C ALA A 407 8.04 28.17 9.65
N GLU A 408 7.10 28.03 8.71
CA GLU A 408 7.39 28.14 7.28
C GLU A 408 7.89 29.55 6.91
N ALA A 409 7.23 30.60 7.40
CA ALA A 409 7.63 31.99 7.18
C ALA A 409 9.01 32.31 7.76
N ALA A 410 9.41 31.65 8.85
CA ALA A 410 10.73 31.75 9.44
C ALA A 410 11.83 31.00 8.65
N GLY A 411 11.48 30.29 7.57
CA GLY A 411 12.42 29.49 6.78
C GLY A 411 12.90 28.23 7.49
N ALA A 412 12.09 27.69 8.41
CA ALA A 412 12.41 26.46 9.12
C ALA A 412 12.53 25.26 8.15
N PRO A 413 13.36 24.25 8.47
CA PRO A 413 13.42 23.04 7.66
C PRO A 413 12.08 22.27 7.72
N ALA A 414 11.79 21.49 6.66
CA ALA A 414 10.49 20.84 6.48
C ALA A 414 10.01 20.02 7.69
N HIS A 415 10.89 19.24 8.33
CA HIS A 415 10.53 18.46 9.51
C HIS A 415 10.07 19.32 10.69
N LEU A 416 10.61 20.53 10.80
CA LEU A 416 10.29 21.45 11.89
C LEU A 416 9.00 22.24 11.62
N VAL A 417 8.73 22.57 10.36
CA VAL A 417 7.41 23.06 9.91
C VAL A 417 6.34 22.02 10.21
N ALA A 418 6.58 20.75 9.89
CA ALA A 418 5.67 19.66 10.22
C ALA A 418 5.49 19.48 11.74
N ALA A 419 6.57 19.57 12.50
CA ALA A 419 6.49 19.48 13.96
C ALA A 419 5.66 20.62 14.55
N ALA A 420 5.85 21.86 14.09
CA ALA A 420 5.04 23.00 14.52
C ALA A 420 3.56 22.85 14.13
N LEU A 421 3.29 22.39 12.90
CA LEU A 421 1.92 22.12 12.45
C LEU A 421 1.23 21.02 13.26
N LEU A 422 1.95 19.99 13.72
CA LEU A 422 1.36 18.79 14.31
C LEU A 422 1.54 18.70 15.84
N HIS A 423 2.10 19.72 16.49
CA HIS A 423 2.55 19.63 17.89
C HIS A 423 1.44 19.28 18.89
N ASP A 424 0.22 19.77 18.64
CA ASP A 424 -0.94 19.58 19.51
C ASP A 424 -1.92 18.51 19.02
N VAL A 425 -1.53 17.67 18.04
CA VAL A 425 -2.40 16.58 17.53
C VAL A 425 -2.83 15.59 18.63
N GLY A 426 -2.07 15.51 19.72
CA GLY A 426 -2.41 14.69 20.88
C GLY A 426 -3.71 15.08 21.57
N HIS A 427 -4.20 16.31 21.37
CA HIS A 427 -5.50 16.76 21.87
C HIS A 427 -6.68 16.03 21.20
N PHE A 428 -6.49 15.45 20.00
CA PHE A 428 -7.52 14.71 19.30
C PHE A 428 -7.55 13.20 19.63
N ALA A 429 -6.53 12.69 20.34
CA ALA A 429 -6.27 11.25 20.49
C ALA A 429 -6.87 10.60 21.76
N GLY A 430 -7.79 11.26 22.47
CA GLY A 430 -8.43 10.70 23.66
C GLY A 430 -9.74 11.40 24.09
N PRO A 431 -10.60 10.75 24.89
CA PRO A 431 -11.89 11.28 25.34
C PRO A 431 -11.72 12.20 26.55
N ILE A 432 -10.89 13.24 26.45
CA ILE A 432 -10.64 14.17 27.55
C ILE A 432 -11.01 15.57 27.06
N SER A 433 -12.19 16.04 27.47
CA SER A 433 -12.63 17.42 27.20
C SER A 433 -11.75 18.41 27.99
N GLY A 434 -11.70 19.67 27.55
CA GLY A 434 -10.97 20.74 28.26
C GLY A 434 -11.36 20.88 29.75
N ASP A 435 -12.52 20.37 30.15
CA ASP A 435 -13.02 20.34 31.52
C ASP A 435 -12.15 19.49 32.48
N GLU A 436 -11.56 18.39 32.03
CA GLU A 436 -10.72 17.53 32.89
C GLU A 436 -9.30 18.11 33.09
N LEU A 437 -8.85 18.98 32.18
CA LEU A 437 -7.60 19.74 32.29
C LEU A 437 -7.70 20.85 33.35
N MET A 438 -8.88 21.47 33.44
CA MET A 438 -9.22 22.42 34.52
C MET A 438 -9.37 21.73 35.90
N ALA A 439 -9.40 20.39 35.94
CA ALA A 439 -9.37 19.59 37.16
C ALA A 439 -7.93 19.24 37.63
N GLY A 440 -6.89 19.78 36.97
CA GLY A 440 -5.50 19.73 37.44
C GLY A 440 -4.72 18.46 37.08
N THR A 441 -5.15 17.72 36.06
CA THR A 441 -4.44 16.52 35.56
C THR A 441 -3.76 16.83 34.23
N ASP A 442 -2.44 16.61 34.14
CA ASP A 442 -1.70 16.75 32.87
C ASP A 442 -2.18 15.69 31.87
N ASN A 443 -2.76 16.14 30.75
CA ASN A 443 -3.32 15.28 29.71
C ASN A 443 -2.24 14.61 28.83
N ARG A 444 -0.95 14.92 29.05
CA ARG A 444 0.20 14.36 28.32
C ARG A 444 0.07 14.43 26.79
N HIS A 445 -0.67 15.40 26.26
CA HIS A 445 -0.94 15.54 24.82
C HIS A 445 0.33 15.54 23.97
N SER A 446 1.40 16.20 24.42
CA SER A 446 2.70 16.20 23.74
C SER A 446 3.28 14.79 23.55
N HIS A 447 3.18 13.94 24.57
CA HIS A 447 3.67 12.57 24.50
C HIS A 447 2.72 11.70 23.66
N THR A 448 1.42 11.77 23.92
CA THR A 448 0.40 11.03 23.17
C THR A 448 0.43 11.35 21.67
N GLY A 449 0.55 12.63 21.33
CA GLY A 449 0.67 13.11 19.96
C GLY A 449 1.95 12.64 19.30
N ALA A 450 3.10 12.76 19.98
CA ALA A 450 4.37 12.25 19.46
C ALA A 450 4.38 10.72 19.28
N ASP A 451 3.79 9.96 20.21
CA ASP A 451 3.67 8.50 20.15
C ASP A 451 2.78 8.08 18.97
N LEU A 452 1.68 8.81 18.75
CA LEU A 452 0.80 8.62 17.59
C LEU A 452 1.55 8.89 16.28
N LEU A 453 2.19 10.06 16.17
CA LEU A 453 2.92 10.48 14.96
C LEU A 453 4.14 9.61 14.66
N ALA A 454 4.77 8.99 15.67
CA ALA A 454 5.94 8.13 15.51
C ALA A 454 5.69 6.87 14.66
N ARG A 455 4.42 6.54 14.42
CA ARG A 455 4.02 5.50 13.46
C ARG A 455 4.33 5.88 12.01
N TRP A 456 4.39 7.18 11.70
CA TRP A 456 4.48 7.68 10.33
C TRP A 456 5.62 8.68 10.09
N PHE A 457 6.07 9.41 11.11
CA PHE A 457 7.11 10.44 10.97
C PHE A 457 8.37 10.09 11.78
N GLY A 458 9.53 10.50 11.27
CA GLY A 458 10.82 10.32 11.96
C GLY A 458 10.96 11.18 13.23
N PRO A 459 11.97 10.90 14.06
CA PRO A 459 12.22 11.63 15.30
C PRO A 459 12.47 13.13 15.11
N GLU A 460 12.96 13.54 13.94
CA GLU A 460 13.10 14.94 13.55
C GLU A 460 11.77 15.71 13.55
N VAL A 461 10.63 15.02 13.42
CA VAL A 461 9.29 15.59 13.59
C VAL A 461 8.78 15.31 15.00
N THR A 462 8.90 14.07 15.49
CA THR A 462 8.19 13.65 16.71
C THR A 462 8.84 14.09 18.01
N GLU A 463 10.17 14.27 18.06
CA GLU A 463 10.84 14.73 19.29
C GLU A 463 10.54 16.20 19.60
N PRO A 464 10.58 17.14 18.64
CA PRO A 464 10.12 18.50 18.91
C PRO A 464 8.67 18.54 19.40
N VAL A 465 7.78 17.72 18.81
CA VAL A 465 6.40 17.55 19.29
C VAL A 465 6.35 16.99 20.71
N ARG A 466 7.16 15.99 21.05
CA ARG A 466 7.18 15.41 22.41
C ARG A 466 7.64 16.41 23.46
N LEU A 467 8.61 17.23 23.10
CA LEU A 467 9.34 18.08 24.04
C LEU A 467 8.78 19.50 24.13
N HIS A 468 7.85 19.93 23.27
CA HIS A 468 7.38 21.33 23.22
C HIS A 468 6.80 21.83 24.56
N VAL A 469 6.07 20.99 25.31
CA VAL A 469 5.59 21.33 26.67
C VAL A 469 6.75 21.53 27.65
N ALA A 470 7.76 20.65 27.62
CA ALA A 470 8.94 20.79 28.47
C ALA A 470 9.78 22.03 28.07
N ALA A 471 9.80 22.38 26.78
CA ALA A 471 10.46 23.58 26.28
C ALA A 471 9.86 24.86 26.89
N LYS A 472 8.54 24.91 27.14
CA LYS A 472 7.90 26.03 27.87
C LYS A 472 8.49 26.21 29.28
N ARG A 473 8.59 25.11 30.03
CA ARG A 473 9.18 25.11 31.39
C ARG A 473 10.64 25.51 31.38
N TYR A 474 11.39 25.05 30.38
CA TYR A 474 12.78 25.42 30.15
C TYR A 474 12.93 26.92 29.86
N LEU A 475 12.17 27.46 28.91
CA LEU A 475 12.21 28.88 28.53
C LEU A 475 11.86 29.80 29.70
N CYS A 476 10.87 29.44 30.51
CA CYS A 476 10.55 30.18 31.75
C CYS A 476 11.68 30.19 32.79
N ALA A 477 12.57 29.19 32.77
CA ALA A 477 13.69 29.09 33.68
C ALA A 477 14.94 29.83 33.17
N VAL A 478 15.23 29.74 31.87
CA VAL A 478 16.51 30.21 31.31
C VAL A 478 16.44 31.57 30.60
N GLU A 479 15.25 32.03 30.19
CA GLU A 479 15.07 33.30 29.49
C GLU A 479 14.34 34.32 30.38
N PRO A 480 15.05 35.32 30.94
CA PRO A 480 14.44 36.36 31.75
C PRO A 480 13.32 37.08 31.00
N GLY A 481 12.15 37.17 31.61
CA GLY A 481 10.98 37.83 31.02
C GLY A 481 10.13 36.95 30.11
N TYR A 482 10.53 35.72 29.80
CA TYR A 482 9.71 34.80 28.98
C TYR A 482 8.35 34.51 29.61
N ARG A 483 8.34 34.16 30.90
CA ARG A 483 7.12 33.83 31.65
C ARG A 483 6.07 34.95 31.62
N ALA A 484 6.51 36.22 31.60
CA ALA A 484 5.61 37.37 31.55
C ALA A 484 4.92 37.55 30.18
N ARG A 485 5.35 36.82 29.15
CA ARG A 485 4.77 36.83 27.79
C ARG A 485 3.77 35.68 27.56
N LEU A 486 3.61 34.76 28.51
CA LEU A 486 2.67 33.65 28.38
C LEU A 486 1.23 34.16 28.45
N SER A 487 0.34 33.53 27.69
CA SER A 487 -1.11 33.70 27.84
C SER A 487 -1.58 33.20 29.21
N GLU A 488 -2.77 33.63 29.65
CA GLU A 488 -3.36 33.19 30.92
C GLU A 488 -3.51 31.65 30.97
N ALA A 489 -3.96 31.03 29.88
CA ALA A 489 -4.05 29.58 29.75
C ALA A 489 -2.68 28.89 29.80
N SER A 490 -1.65 29.49 29.19
CA SER A 490 -0.28 28.93 29.19
C SER A 490 0.39 29.00 30.56
N GLU A 491 0.14 30.05 31.33
CA GLU A 491 0.61 30.20 32.70
C GLU A 491 -0.12 29.21 33.64
N TYR A 492 -1.43 29.02 33.46
CA TYR A 492 -2.18 28.02 34.22
C TYR A 492 -1.63 26.61 33.98
N THR A 493 -1.48 26.20 32.72
CA THR A 493 -0.95 24.88 32.37
C THR A 493 0.51 24.70 32.81
N LEU A 494 1.33 25.76 32.81
CA LEU A 494 2.69 25.72 33.35
C LEU A 494 2.71 25.27 34.83
N GLN A 495 1.77 25.75 35.65
CA GLN A 495 1.68 25.34 37.06
C GLN A 495 1.28 23.87 37.20
N VAL A 496 0.30 23.42 36.41
CA VAL A 496 -0.14 22.01 36.39
C VAL A 496 1.00 21.08 35.95
N GLN A 497 1.89 21.55 35.08
CA GLN A 497 3.03 20.81 34.54
C GLN A 497 4.30 20.88 35.41
N GLY A 498 4.21 21.43 36.62
CA GLY A 498 5.31 21.46 37.59
C GLY A 498 6.20 22.70 37.54
N GLY A 499 5.74 23.78 36.91
CA GLY A 499 6.40 25.10 36.92
C GLY A 499 7.71 25.19 36.13
N PRO A 500 8.41 26.34 36.19
CA PRO A 500 9.74 26.52 35.59
C PRO A 500 10.74 25.46 36.08
N MET A 501 11.63 25.02 35.20
CA MET A 501 12.68 24.06 35.55
C MET A 501 13.69 24.65 36.55
N ASP A 502 14.24 23.81 37.42
CA ASP A 502 15.47 24.13 38.15
C ASP A 502 16.72 24.02 37.25
N GLU A 503 17.89 24.44 37.76
CA GLU A 503 19.15 24.42 36.99
C GLU A 503 19.52 23.01 36.49
N GLN A 504 19.28 21.97 37.28
CA GLN A 504 19.62 20.60 36.92
C GLN A 504 18.67 20.07 35.83
N GLN A 505 17.38 20.35 35.95
CA GLN A 505 16.36 20.01 34.96
C GLN A 505 16.60 20.75 33.65
N ALA A 506 16.96 22.04 33.69
CA ALA A 506 17.25 22.82 32.51
C ALA A 506 18.51 22.30 31.77
N ALA A 507 19.57 21.96 32.51
CA ALA A 507 20.75 21.34 31.93
C ALA A 507 20.46 19.97 31.31
N ALA A 508 19.62 19.15 31.96
CA ALA A 508 19.20 17.86 31.44
C ALA A 508 18.36 18.00 30.16
N PHE A 509 17.41 18.95 30.13
CA PHE A 509 16.58 19.24 28.96
C PHE A 509 17.44 19.71 27.78
N ALA A 510 18.35 20.66 28.00
CA ALA A 510 19.22 21.20 26.95
C ALA A 510 20.13 20.13 26.31
N ALA A 511 20.39 19.03 27.02
CA ALA A 511 21.18 17.91 26.51
C ALA A 511 20.35 16.88 25.71
N LEU A 512 19.02 16.97 25.70
CA LEU A 512 18.17 16.04 24.96
C LEU A 512 18.28 16.25 23.44
N PRO A 513 18.34 15.17 22.64
CA PRO A 513 18.15 15.26 21.20
C PRO A 513 16.82 15.95 20.86
N GLY A 514 16.83 16.92 19.96
CA GLY A 514 15.63 17.68 19.58
C GLY A 514 15.24 18.82 20.53
N ALA A 515 15.97 19.07 21.63
CA ALA A 515 15.63 20.15 22.58
C ALA A 515 15.66 21.55 21.95
N ALA A 516 16.63 21.83 21.08
CA ALA A 516 16.72 23.10 20.36
C ALA A 516 15.53 23.31 19.41
N ASP A 517 15.16 22.25 18.70
CA ASP A 517 14.02 22.24 17.77
C ASP A 517 12.70 22.37 18.54
N ALA A 518 12.56 21.71 19.69
CA ALA A 518 11.40 21.85 20.58
C ALA A 518 11.24 23.27 21.12
N VAL A 519 12.36 23.95 21.42
CA VAL A 519 12.36 25.37 21.79
C VAL A 519 11.89 26.25 20.62
N ALA A 520 12.28 25.94 19.39
CA ALA A 520 11.79 26.65 18.22
C ALA A 520 10.27 26.44 18.02
N VAL A 521 9.81 25.19 18.07
CA VAL A 521 8.38 24.83 18.02
C VAL A 521 7.59 25.58 19.08
N ARG A 522 8.06 25.59 20.34
CA ARG A 522 7.35 26.27 21.43
C ARG A 522 7.21 27.78 21.22
N ARG A 523 8.17 28.43 20.56
CA ARG A 523 8.06 29.86 20.25
C ARG A 523 6.95 30.14 19.24
N TRP A 524 6.85 29.33 18.17
CA TRP A 524 5.76 29.49 17.19
C TRP A 524 4.40 29.12 17.79
N ASP A 525 4.33 28.11 18.64
CA ASP A 525 3.15 27.78 19.43
C ASP A 525 2.73 28.98 20.31
N ASP A 526 3.64 29.62 21.05
CA ASP A 526 3.29 30.81 21.82
C ASP A 526 2.82 32.00 20.96
N GLU A 527 3.31 32.13 19.72
CA GLU A 527 2.92 33.17 18.76
C GLU A 527 1.60 32.85 18.00
N ALA A 528 1.19 31.59 17.94
CA ALA A 528 0.09 31.08 17.12
C ALA A 528 -1.30 31.25 17.78
N LYS A 529 -1.62 32.44 18.28
CA LYS A 529 -2.84 32.71 19.08
C LYS A 529 -3.58 33.96 18.62
N GLU A 530 -3.32 34.39 17.39
CA GLU A 530 -3.90 35.60 16.82
C GLU A 530 -5.27 35.28 16.22
N ALA A 531 -6.33 35.86 16.79
CA ALA A 531 -7.66 35.78 16.20
C ALA A 531 -7.66 36.39 14.79
N ASP A 532 -8.41 35.80 13.86
CA ASP A 532 -8.54 36.24 12.46
C ASP A 532 -7.24 36.24 11.63
N ALA A 533 -6.17 35.57 12.09
CA ALA A 533 -4.94 35.44 11.30
C ALA A 533 -5.20 34.68 9.99
N SER A 534 -4.81 35.27 8.86
CA SER A 534 -4.87 34.59 7.57
C SER A 534 -3.78 33.51 7.51
N THR A 535 -4.20 32.25 7.58
CA THR A 535 -3.32 31.09 7.50
C THR A 535 -3.69 30.18 6.34
N PRO A 536 -2.69 29.49 5.74
CA PRO A 536 -2.98 28.39 4.82
C PRO A 536 -3.75 27.28 5.54
N ASP A 537 -4.57 26.54 4.79
CA ASP A 537 -5.24 25.34 5.28
C ASP A 537 -4.29 24.13 5.35
N PHE A 538 -4.80 22.98 5.80
CA PHE A 538 -4.02 21.75 5.88
C PHE A 538 -3.48 21.28 4.52
N GLU A 539 -4.23 21.51 3.43
CA GLU A 539 -3.86 21.05 2.09
C GLU A 539 -2.59 21.75 1.57
N HIS A 540 -2.35 23.00 1.98
CA HIS A 540 -1.08 23.69 1.73
C HIS A 540 0.13 22.90 2.26
N PHE A 541 0.01 22.30 3.44
CA PHE A 541 1.11 21.55 4.08
C PHE A 541 1.17 20.07 3.66
N ARG A 542 0.13 19.53 3.02
CA ARG A 542 0.03 18.11 2.65
C ARG A 542 1.22 17.59 1.82
N PRO A 543 1.75 18.31 0.80
CA PRO A 543 2.93 17.86 0.06
C PRO A 543 4.18 17.76 0.93
N LEU A 544 4.35 18.70 1.88
CA LEU A 544 5.46 18.71 2.82
C LEU A 544 5.36 17.51 3.77
N LEU A 545 4.18 17.24 4.34
CA LEU A 545 3.95 16.07 5.19
C LEU A 545 4.18 14.76 4.43
N ALA A 546 3.67 14.64 3.20
CA ALA A 546 3.87 13.46 2.36
C ALA A 546 5.36 13.17 2.09
N SER A 547 6.20 14.21 2.01
CA SER A 547 7.64 14.06 1.80
C SER A 547 8.39 13.52 3.03
N LEU A 548 7.80 13.66 4.23
CA LEU A 548 8.38 13.29 5.53
C LEU A 548 7.86 11.95 6.07
N LEU A 549 6.84 11.36 5.44
CA LEU A 549 6.37 10.02 5.80
C LEU A 549 7.50 9.01 5.68
N ARG A 550 7.65 8.18 6.71
CA ARG A 550 8.58 7.04 6.73
C ARG A 550 8.31 6.16 5.52
N ARG A 551 9.39 5.70 4.88
CA ARG A 551 9.35 4.91 3.65
C ARG A 551 9.56 3.43 3.90
#